data_AF-A0A8T6SCS7-F1
#
_entry.id   AF-A0A8T6SCS7-F1
#
_cell.length_a   1.000
_cell.length_b   1.000
_cell.length_c   1.000
_cell.angle_alpha   90.00
_cell.angle_beta   90.00
_cell.angle_gamma   90.00
#
_symmetry.space_group_name_H-M   'P 1'
#
loop_
_entity.id
_entity.type
_entity.pdbx_description
1 polymer ?
#
loop_
_entity_poly.entity_id
_entity_poly.type
_entity_poly.pdbx_seq_one_letter_code
_entity_poly.pdbx_strand_id
1 'polypeptide(L)' 'MNSLGSRVAGTILVAVGWLAFILLFFAFLTGNFNFWQNLAIILVSILVSVGVVTALWVKWALP' A
#
# COMPACT_ATOMS: atom_id res chain seq x y z
N MET A 1 16.56 2.06 -8.55
CA MET A 1 16.49 0.90 -7.62
C MET A 1 17.08 -0.30 -8.33
N ASN A 2 18.40 -0.41 -8.28
CA ASN A 2 19.13 -1.27 -9.23
C ASN A 2 19.63 -2.56 -8.57
N SER A 3 19.59 -2.62 -7.23
CA SER A 3 19.96 -3.81 -6.45
C SER A 3 18.72 -4.47 -5.84
N LEU A 4 18.81 -5.79 -5.60
CA LEU A 4 17.80 -6.55 -4.87
C LEU A 4 17.47 -5.91 -3.50
N GLY A 5 18.51 -5.47 -2.77
CA GLY A 5 18.35 -4.82 -1.46
C GLY A 5 17.47 -3.56 -1.53
N SER A 6 17.60 -2.74 -2.58
CA SER A 6 16.77 -1.54 -2.72
C SER A 6 15.28 -1.85 -2.93
N ARG A 7 14.94 -2.99 -3.55
CA ARG A 7 13.54 -3.41 -3.78
C ARG A 7 12.93 -4.05 -2.54
N VAL A 8 13.71 -4.84 -1.81
CA VAL A 8 13.30 -5.40 -0.52
C VAL A 8 13.02 -4.26 0.46
N ALA A 9 13.94 -3.28 0.57
CA ALA A 9 13.72 -2.09 1.39
C ALA A 9 12.47 -1.31 0.94
N GLY A 10 12.28 -1.11 -0.38
CA GLY A 10 11.08 -0.47 -0.92
C GLY A 10 9.78 -1.22 -0.57
N THR A 11 9.78 -2.54 -0.64
CA THR A 11 8.62 -3.38 -0.26
C THR A 11 8.30 -3.24 1.23
N ILE A 12 9.32 -3.26 2.09
CA ILE A 12 9.15 -3.06 3.54
C ILE A 12 8.57 -1.68 3.82
N LEU A 13 9.09 -0.63 3.18
CA LEU A 13 8.58 0.73 3.35
C LEU A 13 7.12 0.87 2.92
N VAL A 14 6.73 0.25 1.79
CA VAL A 14 5.33 0.24 1.34
C VAL A 14 4.44 -0.51 2.34
N ALA A 15 4.87 -1.67 2.84
CA ALA A 15 4.10 -2.44 3.82
C ALA A 15 3.91 -1.68 5.14
N VAL A 16 4.99 -1.11 5.69
CA VAL A 16 4.95 -0.31 6.92
C VAL A 16 4.11 0.96 6.73
N GLY A 17 4.29 1.64 5.60
CA GLY A 17 3.50 2.82 5.25
C GLY A 17 2.01 2.52 5.11
N TRP A 18 1.66 1.38 4.52
CA TRP A 18 0.27 0.93 4.40
C TRP A 18 -0.35 0.59 5.76
N LEU A 19 0.39 -0.08 6.66
CA LEU A 19 -0.08 -0.32 8.02
C LEU A 19 -0.27 0.98 8.81
N ALA A 20 0.66 1.93 8.69
CA ALA A 20 0.52 3.26 9.30
C ALA A 20 -0.71 3.99 8.76
N PHE A 21 -0.97 3.93 7.46
CA PHE A 21 -2.19 4.46 6.85
C PHE A 21 -3.44 3.83 7.45
N ILE A 22 -3.50 2.49 7.59
CA ILE A 22 -4.66 1.81 8.20
C ILE A 22 -4.89 2.33 9.61
N LEU A 23 -3.85 2.39 10.46
CA LEU A 23 -3.99 2.84 11.84
C LEU A 23 -4.49 4.28 11.93
N LEU A 24 -3.93 5.18 11.13
CA LEU A 24 -4.35 6.59 11.09
C LEU A 24 -5.78 6.74 10.53
N PHE A 25 -6.11 5.98 9.49
CA PHE A 25 -7.44 5.99 8.90
C PHE A 25 -8.50 5.55 9.90
N PHE A 26 -8.25 4.44 10.59
CA PHE A 26 -9.15 3.94 11.64
C PHE A 26 -9.28 4.92 12.81
N ALA A 27 -8.17 5.50 13.28
CA ALA A 27 -8.16 6.40 14.42
C ALA A 27 -8.88 7.74 14.17
N PHE A 28 -8.78 8.30 12.95
CA PHE A 28 -9.20 9.69 12.72
C PHE A 28 -10.26 9.88 11.63
N LEU A 29 -10.36 8.97 10.65
CA LEU A 29 -11.18 9.20 9.45
C LEU A 29 -12.46 8.35 9.40
N THR A 30 -12.50 7.18 10.05
CA THR A 30 -13.64 6.26 9.92
C THR A 30 -14.98 6.86 10.34
N GLY A 31 -14.99 7.74 11.33
CA GLY A 31 -16.21 8.40 11.82
C GLY A 31 -16.84 9.39 10.84
N ASN A 32 -16.10 9.82 9.80
CA ASN A 32 -16.58 10.80 8.82
C ASN A 32 -17.30 10.15 7.63
N PHE A 33 -17.24 8.81 7.51
CA PHE A 33 -17.72 8.08 6.35
C PHE A 33 -18.70 6.99 6.76
N ASN A 34 -19.60 6.62 5.84
CA ASN A 34 -20.44 5.45 6.03
C ASN A 34 -19.62 4.15 5.89
N PHE A 35 -20.19 3.02 6.31
CA PHE A 35 -19.52 1.72 6.28
C PHE A 35 -18.99 1.36 4.87
N TRP A 36 -19.78 1.58 3.82
CA TRP A 36 -19.41 1.25 2.44
C TRP A 36 -18.28 2.13 1.90
N GLN A 37 -18.25 3.41 2.28
CA GLN A 37 -17.18 4.33 1.94
C GLN A 37 -15.86 3.95 2.63
N ASN A 38 -15.92 3.60 3.92
CA ASN A 38 -14.75 3.11 4.65
C ASN A 38 -14.19 1.83 4.01
N LEU A 39 -15.06 0.89 3.62
CA LEU A 39 -14.66 -0.32 2.92
C LEU A 39 -14.01 0.01 1.56
N ALA A 40 -14.60 0.91 0.78
CA ALA A 40 -14.03 1.33 -0.50
C ALA A 40 -12.64 1.96 -0.33
N ILE A 41 -12.43 2.80 0.69
CA ILE A 41 -11.13 3.42 0.97
C ILE A 41 -10.07 2.36 1.29
N ILE A 42 -10.41 1.37 2.12
CA ILE A 42 -9.49 0.27 2.43
C ILE A 42 -9.15 -0.54 1.18
N LEU A 43 -10.14 -0.91 0.36
CA LEU A 43 -9.91 -1.66 -0.88
C LEU A 43 -9.04 -0.89 -1.87
N VAL A 44 -9.27 0.41 -2.03
CA VAL A 44 -8.43 1.28 -2.86
C VAL A 44 -7.01 1.36 -2.31
N SER A 45 -6.84 1.48 -0.98
CA SER A 45 -5.51 1.51 -0.38
C SER A 45 -4.72 0.21 -0.63
N ILE A 46 -5.40 -0.94 -0.60
CA ILE A 46 -4.80 -2.25 -0.93
C ILE A 46 -4.34 -2.27 -2.38
N LEU A 47 -5.21 -1.85 -3.30
CA LEU A 47 -4.89 -1.78 -4.73
C LEU A 47 -3.69 -0.87 -4.99
N VAL A 48 -3.59 0.28 -4.32
CA VAL A 48 -2.46 1.19 -4.44
C VAL A 48 -1.18 0.52 -3.93
N SER A 49 -1.20 -0.04 -2.71
CA SER A 49 -0.03 -0.70 -2.12
C SER A 49 0.47 -1.86 -2.98
N VAL A 50 -0.43 -2.71 -3.45
CA VAL A 50 -0.11 -3.81 -4.37
C VAL A 50 0.45 -3.27 -5.68
N GLY A 51 -0.20 -2.28 -6.29
CA GLY A 51 0.27 -1.67 -7.54
C GLY A 51 1.68 -1.09 -7.44
N VAL A 52 1.99 -0.42 -6.33
CA VAL A 52 3.34 0.10 -6.07
C VAL A 52 4.34 -1.05 -5.93
N VAL A 53 4.04 -2.08 -5.13
CA VAL A 53 4.93 -3.25 -5.00
C VAL A 53 5.11 -3.92 -6.35
N THR A 54 4.05 -4.18 -7.11
CA THR A 54 4.13 -4.76 -8.44
C THR A 54 5.03 -3.93 -9.35
N ALA A 55 4.90 -2.60 -9.37
CA ALA A 55 5.77 -1.73 -10.17
C ALA A 55 7.26 -1.81 -9.79
N LEU A 56 7.57 -2.06 -8.51
CA LEU A 56 8.95 -2.28 -8.05
C LEU A 56 9.58 -3.55 -8.62
N TRP A 57 8.75 -4.57 -8.89
CA TRP A 57 9.21 -5.90 -9.32
C TRP A 57 8.95 -6.19 -10.81
N VAL A 58 8.03 -5.48 -11.47
CA VAL A 58 7.53 -5.79 -12.82
C VAL A 58 8.64 -5.85 -13.87
N LYS A 59 9.66 -4.99 -13.75
CA LYS A 59 10.81 -4.92 -14.67
C LYS A 59 11.69 -6.17 -14.69
N TRP A 60 11.48 -7.10 -13.75
CA TRP A 60 12.24 -8.35 -13.64
C TRP A 60 11.35 -9.59 -13.79
N ALA A 61 10.03 -9.38 -13.82
CA ALA A 61 9.06 -10.43 -14.09
C ALA A 61 8.70 -10.53 -15.58
N LEU A 62 8.86 -9.43 -16.33
CA LEU A 62 8.62 -9.38 -17.76
C LEU A 62 9.97 -9.45 -18.51
N PRO A 63 10.07 -10.28 -19.57
CA PRO A 63 11.27 -10.44 -20.39
C PRO A 63 11.61 -9.18 -21.20
#